data_AF-A0A5P0YSZ6-F1
#
_entry.id   AF-A0A5P0YSZ6-F1
#
_cell.length_a   1.000
_cell.length_b   1.000
_cell.length_c   1.000
_cell.angle_alpha   90.00
_cell.angle_beta   90.00
_cell.angle_gamma   90.00
#
_symmetry.space_group_name_H-M   'P 1'
#
loop_
_entity.id
_entity.type
_entity.pdbx_description
1 polymer ?
#
loop_
_entity_poly.entity_id
_entity_poly.type
_entity_poly.pdbx_seq_one_letter_code
_entity_poly.pdbx_strand_id
1 'polypeptide(L)'
;MRTSKAAPFRVGDRVRGMSYVHPDRRRWEKPEPFEGVVVQVGSGYAGVDAEHSFVWTRLADHTERQSLICETELVQPAGAEEASR
;
A
#
# COMPACT_ATOMS: atom_id res chain seq x y z
N MET A 1 -16.55 14.87 15.73
CA MET A 1 -16.33 13.82 14.72
C MET A 1 -15.00 14.11 14.03
N ARG A 2 -13.95 13.33 14.28
CA ARG A 2 -12.74 13.39 13.45
C ARG A 2 -13.11 12.70 12.15
N THR A 3 -13.17 13.45 11.05
CA THR A 3 -13.27 12.90 9.71
C THR A 3 -12.06 12.00 9.50
N SER A 4 -12.26 10.69 9.59
CA SER A 4 -11.28 9.70 9.13
C SER A 4 -10.99 10.03 7.68
N LYS A 5 -9.80 10.60 7.40
CA LYS A 5 -9.36 10.88 6.04
C LYS A 5 -9.35 9.52 5.32
N ALA A 6 -10.21 9.36 4.32
CA ALA A 6 -10.27 8.10 3.59
C ALA A 6 -8.86 7.76 3.09
N ALA A 7 -8.46 6.49 3.22
CA ALA A 7 -7.17 6.05 2.72
C ALA A 7 -7.06 6.39 1.22
N PRO A 8 -5.94 6.96 0.74
CA PRO A 8 -5.82 7.52 -0.61
C PRO A 8 -5.75 6.46 -1.71
N PHE A 9 -5.70 5.17 -1.37
CA PHE A 9 -5.58 4.05 -2.31
C PHE A 9 -6.82 3.17 -2.34
N ARG A 10 -7.04 2.53 -3.47
CA ARG A 10 -8.12 1.56 -3.73
C ARG A 10 -7.53 0.24 -4.19
N VAL A 11 -8.25 -0.84 -3.92
CA VAL A 11 -7.92 -2.15 -4.50
C VAL A 11 -7.95 -2.04 -6.03
N GLY A 12 -6.91 -2.57 -6.68
CA GLY A 12 -6.70 -2.47 -8.12
C GLY A 12 -5.82 -1.29 -8.57
N ASP A 13 -5.50 -0.34 -7.69
CA ASP A 13 -4.54 0.72 -8.02
C ASP A 13 -3.15 0.12 -8.24
N ARG A 14 -2.43 0.60 -9.25
CA ARG A 14 -1.00 0.35 -9.38
C ARG A 14 -0.25 1.37 -8.54
N VAL A 15 0.63 0.89 -7.68
CA VAL A 15 1.39 1.70 -6.71
C VAL A 15 2.85 1.30 -6.70
N ARG A 16 3.69 2.20 -6.21
CA ARG A 16 5.10 1.95 -5.88
C ARG A 16 5.42 2.47 -4.49
N GLY A 17 6.44 1.94 -3.85
CA GLY A 17 6.84 2.40 -2.53
C GLY A 17 7.98 1.60 -1.93
N MET A 18 8.14 1.73 -0.61
CA MET A 18 9.11 0.96 0.18
C MET A 18 8.39 -0.07 1.05
N SER A 19 8.89 -1.31 1.06
CA SER A 19 8.30 -2.36 1.89
C SER A 19 8.48 -2.04 3.37
N TYR A 20 7.42 -2.20 4.14
CA TYR A 20 7.46 -2.05 5.58
C TYR A 20 8.30 -3.17 6.21
N VAL A 21 9.26 -2.77 7.05
CA VAL A 21 9.98 -3.67 7.96
C VAL A 21 9.72 -3.22 9.38
N HIS A 22 9.19 -4.13 10.19
CA HIS A 22 8.94 -3.89 11.61
C HIS A 22 10.23 -3.42 12.31
N PRO A 23 10.19 -2.39 13.18
CA PRO A 23 11.38 -1.84 13.83
C PRO A 23 12.33 -2.89 14.42
N ASP A 24 11.80 -3.91 15.09
CA ASP A 24 12.60 -5.01 15.70
C ASP A 24 13.39 -5.85 14.68
N ARG A 25 12.94 -5.87 13.42
CA ARG A 25 13.56 -6.61 12.32
C ARG A 25 14.51 -5.76 11.49
N ARG A 26 14.50 -4.43 11.63
CA ARG A 26 15.34 -3.50 10.84
C ARG A 26 16.85 -3.72 11.00
N ARG A 27 17.27 -4.44 12.04
CA ARG A 27 18.66 -4.87 12.25
C ARG A 27 19.10 -6.00 11.30
N TRP A 28 18.16 -6.75 10.74
CA TRP A 28 18.41 -7.92 9.88
C TRP A 28 17.83 -7.76 8.47
N GLU A 29 16.73 -7.03 8.35
CA GLU A 29 15.97 -6.85 7.12
C GLU A 29 15.95 -5.35 6.76
N LYS A 30 16.04 -5.04 5.47
CA LYS A 30 15.97 -3.66 4.96
C LYS A 30 14.68 -3.49 4.15
N PRO A 31 14.01 -2.32 4.25
CA PRO A 31 12.97 -1.95 3.29
C PRO A 31 13.48 -2.07 1.85
N GLU A 32 12.69 -2.67 0.99
CA GLU A 32 12.98 -2.83 -0.44
C GLU A 32 11.99 -2.00 -1.27
N PRO A 33 12.44 -1.38 -2.37
CA PRO A 33 11.55 -0.73 -3.30
C PRO A 33 10.67 -1.78 -3.99
N PHE A 34 9.41 -1.43 -4.28
CA PHE A 34 8.49 -2.28 -5.01
C PHE A 34 7.59 -1.47 -5.94
N GLU A 35 7.02 -2.17 -6.92
CA GLU A 35 5.89 -1.70 -7.72
C GLU A 35 4.91 -2.87 -7.92
N GLY A 36 3.62 -2.64 -7.78
CA GLY A 36 2.60 -3.68 -7.96
C GLY A 36 1.18 -3.16 -7.83
N VAL A 37 0.24 -4.07 -7.61
CA VAL A 37 -1.20 -3.76 -7.55
C VAL A 37 -1.73 -3.89 -6.12
N VAL A 38 -2.46 -2.89 -5.65
CA VAL A 38 -3.09 -2.89 -4.33
C VAL A 38 -4.14 -4.00 -4.24
N VAL A 39 -4.00 -4.88 -3.25
CA VAL A 39 -4.96 -5.96 -2.96
C VAL A 39 -5.71 -5.75 -1.66
N GLN A 40 -5.19 -4.93 -0.75
CA GLN A 40 -5.84 -4.58 0.52
C GLN A 40 -5.35 -3.23 1.05
N VAL A 41 -6.23 -2.48 1.69
CA VAL A 41 -5.90 -1.22 2.39
C VAL A 41 -6.48 -1.27 3.80
N GLY A 42 -5.66 -0.95 4.80
CA GLY A 42 -6.10 -0.83 6.19
C GLY A 42 -5.01 -1.15 7.21
N SER A 43 -5.32 -1.03 8.48
CA SER A 43 -4.42 -1.39 9.59
C SER A 43 -4.49 -2.88 9.96
N GLY A 44 -5.49 -3.61 9.47
CA GLY A 44 -5.89 -4.92 10.00
C GLY A 44 -6.64 -4.86 11.34
N TYR A 45 -6.85 -3.67 11.94
CA TYR A 45 -7.52 -3.47 13.23
C TYR A 45 -8.52 -2.29 13.18
N ALA A 46 -9.74 -2.51 13.67
CA ALA A 46 -10.74 -1.45 13.73
C ALA A 46 -10.26 -0.26 14.60
N GLY A 47 -10.33 0.97 14.06
CA GLY A 47 -10.08 2.21 14.81
C GLY A 47 -8.66 2.78 14.78
N VAL A 48 -7.73 2.20 14.02
CA VAL A 48 -6.39 2.78 13.80
C VAL A 48 -6.44 3.82 12.67
N ASP A 49 -5.75 4.94 12.87
CA ASP A 49 -5.71 6.07 11.94
C ASP A 49 -5.27 5.66 10.52
N ALA A 50 -5.88 6.28 9.51
CA ALA A 50 -5.59 6.03 8.10
C ALA A 50 -4.17 6.46 7.71
N GLU A 51 -3.58 7.44 8.41
CA GLU A 51 -2.21 7.89 8.12
C GLU A 51 -1.14 6.85 8.50
N HIS A 52 -1.44 5.95 9.44
CA HIS A 52 -0.60 4.83 9.84
C HIS A 52 -1.11 3.48 9.33
N SER A 53 -2.11 3.50 8.45
CA SER A 53 -2.64 2.27 7.86
C SER A 53 -1.68 1.73 6.79
N PHE A 54 -1.76 0.43 6.58
CA PHE A 54 -0.93 -0.29 5.63
C PHE A 54 -1.64 -0.46 4.29
N VAL A 55 -0.84 -0.64 3.25
CA VAL A 55 -1.25 -1.12 1.94
C VAL A 55 -0.59 -2.47 1.72
N TRP A 56 -1.35 -3.45 1.24
CA TRP A 56 -0.80 -4.69 0.70
C TRP A 56 -0.84 -4.63 -0.80
N THR A 57 0.32 -4.90 -1.39
CA THR A 57 0.54 -4.82 -2.83
C THR A 57 1.01 -6.18 -3.32
N ARG A 58 0.33 -6.72 -4.34
CA ARG A 58 0.78 -7.91 -5.05
C ARG A 58 1.73 -7.51 -6.16
N LEU A 59 2.90 -8.15 -6.19
CA LEU A 59 3.94 -7.94 -7.20
C LEU A 59 3.73 -8.86 -8.40
N ALA A 60 4.53 -8.65 -9.46
CA ALA A 60 4.49 -9.44 -10.68
C ALA A 60 4.88 -10.92 -10.47
N ASP A 61 5.67 -11.22 -9.44
CA ASP A 61 6.05 -12.58 -9.04
C ASP A 61 5.00 -13.26 -8.14
N HIS A 62 3.81 -12.66 -8.01
CA HIS A 62 2.70 -13.08 -7.16
C HIS A 62 2.99 -13.05 -5.65
N THR A 63 4.14 -12.53 -5.23
CA THR A 63 4.38 -12.25 -3.81
C THR A 63 3.67 -10.97 -3.38
N GLU A 64 3.50 -10.81 -2.06
CA GLU A 64 2.88 -9.62 -1.48
C GLU A 64 3.90 -8.81 -0.69
N ARG A 65 3.76 -7.49 -0.76
CA ARG A 65 4.52 -6.52 0.02
C ARG A 65 3.57 -5.62 0.80
N GLN A 66 3.86 -5.46 2.08
CA GLN A 66 3.21 -4.49 2.94
C GLN A 66 3.99 -3.19 2.89
N SER A 67 3.32 -2.04 2.90
CA SER A 67 3.92 -0.70 2.99
C SER A 67 3.05 0.24 3.82
N LEU A 68 3.64 1.32 4.33
CA LEU A 68 2.87 2.41 4.94
C LEU A 68 2.24 3.27 3.84
N ILE A 69 1.02 3.77 4.09
CA ILE A 69 0.34 4.69 3.17
C ILE A 69 1.20 5.92 2.86
N CYS A 70 1.90 6.47 3.84
CA CYS A 70 2.77 7.64 3.66
C CYS A 70 4.07 7.37 2.88
N GLU A 71 4.44 6.09 2.71
CA GLU A 71 5.63 5.66 1.95
C GLU A 71 5.24 5.00 0.61
N THR A 72 4.00 5.19 0.18
CA THR A 72 3.44 4.62 -1.04
C THR A 72 2.95 5.74 -1.96
N GLU A 73 3.16 5.57 -3.26
CA GLU A 73 2.74 6.51 -4.30
C GLU A 73 1.85 5.82 -5.32
N LEU A 74 0.79 6.52 -5.77
CA LEU A 74 -0.06 6.06 -6.86
C LEU A 74 0.67 6.20 -8.20
N VAL A 75 0.76 5.10 -8.95
CA VAL A 75 1.29 5.08 -10.33
C VAL A 75 0.14 5.17 -11.33
N GLN A 76 -0.89 4.36 -11.13
CA GLN A 76 -2.06 4.32 -12.02
C GLN A 76 -3.32 3.95 -11.21
N PRO A 77 -4.45 4.66 -11.38
CA PRO A 77 -5.68 4.30 -10.70
C PRO A 77 -6.30 3.05 -11.30
N ALA A 78 -7.03 2.29 -10.48
CA ALA A 78 -7.81 1.13 -10.91
C ALA A 78 -8.72 1.48 -12.10
N GLY A 79 -8.71 0.64 -13.14
CA GLY A 79 -9.58 0.79 -14.31
C GLY A 79 -9.15 1.84 -15.34
N ALA A 80 -8.03 2.56 -15.16
CA ALA A 80 -7.54 3.49 -16.18
C ALA A 80 -7.06 2.82 -17.49
N GLU A 81 -6.85 1.49 -17.49
CA GLU A 81 -6.50 0.74 -18.69
C GLU A 81 -7.69 0.60 -19.66
N GLU A 82 -8.94 0.70 -19.17
CA GLU A 82 -10.15 0.54 -20.00
C GLU A 82 -10.58 1.81 -20.76
N ALA A 83 -10.08 2.99 -20.36
CA ALA A 83 -10.51 4.27 -20.94
C ALA A 83 -9.83 4.62 -22.28
N SER A 84 -8.92 3.77 -22.77
CA SER A 84 -8.12 4.04 -23.97
C SER A 84 -8.45 3.12 -25.16
N ARG A 85 -9.60 2.43 -25.16
CA ARG A 85 -10.01 1.53 -26.24
C ARG A 85 -11.20 2.06 -27.05
#